data_AF-A0A7W0Z230-F1
#
_entry.id   AF-A0A7W0Z230-F1
#
_cell.length_a   1.000
_cell.length_b   1.000
_cell.length_c   1.000
_cell.angle_alpha   90.00
_cell.angle_beta   90.00
_cell.angle_gamma   90.00
#
_symmetry.space_group_name_H-M   'P 1'
#
loop_
_entity.id
_entity.type
_entity.pdbx_description
1 polymer ?
#
loop_
_entity_poly.entity_id
_entity_poly.type
_entity_poly.pdbx_seq_one_letter_code
_entity_poly.pdbx_strand_id
1 'polypeptide(L)'
;IDGWGMVCPGDPEKAADFARRAASVSHDGEAIYGAQVVAAMEAQAFLESDINRLLDTAVGLIPADSTIRRLIDDVRGWHAAEPDWRQTREKIAANYGYDKYVGACHMVPNHALIVHALLHGEDDFRRSLTIVNTCGWDTDCNSGNVGCLLGIKNGLAGIDGSPYDWRGPVADRLYLATADGGRAISDALRETYEVVNIGRALAGEAPVAPKGGARFHFSLPGSVQGFRAEGDGAKLANVERGGERALELSFAATTAGASARAATPTFIPEEAIAMPGYTLLASPTLYPGQDVSARLMAGTGNPASVACRLFLRFYGDDDKLETVTGPEATLAPGAATELAWRVPDTAGNPIAEIGLEATAGAAGPVSVLLDRLAWSGAAEATFARPAGGGAMWRRAWVDGVDLWQARWPQTYRIVQNEGCALISQGTADWVDYRAEATVSVPLASEAGIAVRVGGQRRWYGLLLGADGTARLVKTSDGRRVLAEAPFPLTFDRPYALALEVAGDRLRGAIDGKRLFNVADIESPLPGGGVGLVVADGCLISEAVSVRQVA
;
A
#
# COMPACT_ATOMS: atom_id res chain seq x y z
N ILE A 1 13.93 1.30 -6.57
CA ILE A 1 14.60 1.36 -7.88
C ILE A 1 14.14 0.22 -8.76
N ASP A 2 13.95 -0.94 -8.14
CA ASP A 2 13.63 -2.21 -8.78
C ASP A 2 12.36 -2.17 -9.64
N GLY A 3 11.35 -1.44 -9.16
CA GLY A 3 10.12 -1.17 -9.92
C GLY A 3 10.35 -0.60 -11.31
N TRP A 4 11.42 0.18 -11.54
CA TRP A 4 11.72 0.73 -12.87
C TRP A 4 12.21 -0.33 -13.85
N GLY A 5 12.90 -1.37 -13.37
CA GLY A 5 13.23 -2.56 -14.16
C GLY A 5 11.97 -3.37 -14.48
N MET A 6 11.13 -3.61 -13.48
CA MET A 6 9.92 -4.42 -13.63
C MET A 6 8.86 -3.81 -14.57
N VAL A 7 8.78 -2.47 -14.70
CA VAL A 7 7.86 -1.81 -15.66
C VAL A 7 8.44 -1.71 -17.08
N CYS A 8 9.71 -2.09 -17.29
CA CYS A 8 10.41 -2.03 -18.58
C CYS A 8 10.98 -3.41 -18.98
N PRO A 9 10.19 -4.50 -18.99
CA PRO A 9 10.72 -5.83 -19.27
C PRO A 9 11.34 -5.91 -20.67
N GLY A 10 12.60 -6.32 -20.74
CA GLY A 10 13.38 -6.42 -21.99
C GLY A 10 13.91 -5.09 -22.53
N ASP A 11 13.77 -3.97 -21.80
CA ASP A 11 14.25 -2.64 -22.21
C ASP A 11 15.16 -2.01 -21.12
N PRO A 12 16.43 -2.47 -21.03
CA PRO A 12 17.36 -2.00 -20.01
C PRO A 12 17.74 -0.52 -20.15
N GLU A 13 17.73 0.04 -21.37
CA GLU A 13 18.03 1.46 -21.62
C GLU A 13 16.95 2.35 -20.99
N LYS A 14 15.67 2.03 -21.23
CA LYS A 14 14.54 2.77 -20.65
C LYS A 14 14.49 2.62 -19.14
N ALA A 15 14.73 1.41 -18.61
CA ALA A 15 14.83 1.18 -17.17
C ALA A 15 15.92 2.03 -16.52
N ALA A 16 17.09 2.11 -17.15
CA ALA A 16 18.19 2.96 -16.70
C ALA A 16 17.85 4.46 -16.74
N ASP A 17 17.19 4.97 -17.78
CA ASP A 17 16.76 6.39 -17.79
C ASP A 17 15.75 6.69 -16.67
N PHE A 18 14.77 5.82 -16.44
CA PHE A 18 13.81 6.00 -15.35
C PHE A 18 14.47 5.94 -13.98
N ALA A 19 15.36 4.97 -13.75
CA ALA A 19 16.13 4.88 -12.52
C ALA A 19 16.99 6.13 -12.30
N ARG A 20 17.64 6.66 -13.36
CA ARG A 20 18.45 7.88 -13.30
C ARG A 20 17.61 9.08 -12.87
N ARG A 21 16.47 9.29 -13.53
CA ARG A 21 15.55 10.41 -13.22
C ARG A 21 15.01 10.31 -11.81
N ALA A 22 14.56 9.13 -11.39
CA ALA A 22 14.04 8.92 -10.05
C ALA A 22 15.11 9.10 -8.96
N ALA A 23 16.29 8.51 -9.14
CA ALA A 23 17.39 8.62 -8.19
C ALA A 23 17.88 10.07 -8.04
N SER A 24 17.90 10.85 -9.13
CA SER A 24 18.36 12.25 -9.12
C SER A 24 17.53 13.21 -8.25
N VAL A 25 16.35 12.77 -7.79
CA VAL A 25 15.51 13.56 -6.87
C VAL A 25 16.15 13.67 -5.48
N SER A 26 16.92 12.67 -5.04
CA SER A 26 17.48 12.62 -3.69
C SER A 26 18.93 12.14 -3.61
N HIS A 27 19.52 11.68 -4.71
CA HIS A 27 20.88 11.16 -4.78
C HIS A 27 21.64 11.73 -5.99
N ASP A 28 22.97 11.70 -5.94
CA ASP A 28 23.85 12.19 -6.98
C ASP A 28 25.02 11.22 -7.27
N GLY A 29 25.83 11.56 -8.28
CA GLY A 29 27.07 10.87 -8.60
C GLY A 29 26.91 9.35 -8.79
N GLU A 30 27.77 8.58 -8.10
CA GLU A 30 27.82 7.12 -8.21
C GLU A 30 26.51 6.45 -7.80
N ALA A 31 25.75 7.04 -6.85
CA ALA A 31 24.45 6.52 -6.41
C ALA A 31 23.46 6.36 -7.57
N ILE A 32 23.47 7.31 -8.51
CA ILE A 32 22.66 7.24 -9.72
C ILE A 32 23.10 6.06 -10.61
N TYR A 33 24.41 5.87 -10.81
CA TYR A 33 24.92 4.78 -11.64
C TYR A 33 24.60 3.40 -11.05
N GLY A 34 24.73 3.23 -9.72
CA GLY A 34 24.31 2.00 -9.04
C GLY A 34 22.82 1.71 -9.24
N ALA A 35 21.96 2.73 -9.18
CA ALA A 35 20.53 2.58 -9.44
C ALA A 35 20.24 2.20 -10.91
N GLN A 36 20.96 2.79 -11.87
CA GLN A 36 20.84 2.43 -13.28
C GLN A 36 21.24 0.98 -13.53
N VAL A 37 22.33 0.51 -12.90
CA VAL A 37 22.80 -0.88 -13.04
C VAL A 37 21.74 -1.87 -12.58
N VAL A 38 21.19 -1.70 -11.38
CA VAL A 38 20.16 -2.61 -10.83
C VAL A 38 18.93 -2.65 -11.75
N ALA A 39 18.37 -1.48 -12.10
CA ALA A 39 17.18 -1.42 -12.94
C ALA A 39 17.40 -2.03 -14.34
N ALA A 40 18.57 -1.81 -14.94
CA ALA A 40 18.92 -2.39 -16.23
C ALA A 40 19.07 -3.91 -16.16
N MET A 41 19.74 -4.44 -15.13
CA MET A 41 19.85 -5.88 -14.92
C MET A 41 18.48 -6.54 -14.78
N GLU A 42 17.59 -5.95 -13.98
CA GLU A 42 16.25 -6.50 -13.74
C GLU A 42 15.34 -6.43 -14.97
N ALA A 43 15.38 -5.33 -15.72
CA ALA A 43 14.68 -5.24 -17.00
C ALA A 43 15.17 -6.32 -17.98
N GLN A 44 16.48 -6.54 -18.06
CA GLN A 44 17.08 -7.52 -18.95
C GLN A 44 16.86 -8.97 -18.47
N ALA A 45 16.69 -9.19 -17.16
CA ALA A 45 16.51 -10.51 -16.55
C ALA A 45 15.24 -11.25 -17.01
N PHE A 46 14.26 -10.54 -17.59
CA PHE A 46 13.10 -11.16 -18.23
C PHE A 46 13.46 -11.94 -19.52
N LEU A 47 14.62 -11.66 -20.13
CA LEU A 47 15.05 -12.25 -21.41
C LEU A 47 16.40 -12.98 -21.32
N GLU A 48 17.22 -12.67 -20.32
CA GLU A 48 18.56 -13.22 -20.15
C GLU A 48 18.74 -13.73 -18.71
N SER A 49 19.33 -14.92 -18.57
CA SER A 49 19.55 -15.55 -17.27
C SER A 49 21.02 -15.56 -16.84
N ASP A 50 21.99 -15.35 -17.72
CA ASP A 50 23.38 -15.31 -17.28
C ASP A 50 23.71 -14.00 -16.54
N ILE A 51 24.08 -14.09 -15.25
CA ILE A 51 24.42 -12.92 -14.40
C ILE A 51 25.55 -12.08 -15.00
N ASN A 52 26.56 -12.69 -15.64
CA ASN A 52 27.64 -11.93 -16.26
C ASN A 52 27.14 -11.15 -17.48
N ARG A 53 26.25 -11.72 -18.29
CA ARG A 53 25.63 -11.01 -19.43
C ARG A 53 24.68 -9.89 -18.99
N LEU A 54 23.98 -10.07 -17.87
CA LEU A 54 23.20 -8.99 -17.25
C LEU A 54 24.11 -7.85 -16.79
N LEU A 55 25.21 -8.17 -16.12
CA LEU A 55 26.21 -7.18 -15.73
C LEU A 55 26.81 -6.48 -16.95
N ASP A 56 27.21 -7.21 -18.00
CA ASP A 56 27.77 -6.66 -19.23
C ASP A 56 26.82 -5.64 -19.89
N THR A 57 25.52 -5.94 -19.89
CA THR A 57 24.47 -5.03 -20.39
C THR A 57 24.41 -3.76 -19.53
N ALA A 58 24.28 -3.92 -18.22
CA ALA A 58 24.10 -2.82 -17.29
C ALA A 58 25.31 -1.87 -17.22
N VAL A 59 26.53 -2.42 -17.23
CA VAL A 59 27.76 -1.61 -17.20
C VAL A 59 28.02 -0.84 -18.50
N GLY A 60 27.36 -1.21 -19.59
CA GLY A 60 27.37 -0.46 -20.86
C GLY A 60 26.55 0.84 -20.81
N LEU A 61 25.68 1.00 -19.81
CA LEU A 61 24.75 2.13 -19.66
C LEU A 61 25.24 3.22 -18.68
N ILE A 62 26.43 3.04 -18.12
CA ILE A 62 27.06 3.98 -17.18
C ILE A 62 28.44 4.42 -17.69
N PRO A 63 29.03 5.52 -17.19
CA PRO A 63 30.36 5.97 -17.61
C PRO A 63 31.44 4.90 -17.37
N ALA A 64 32.32 4.70 -18.34
CA ALA A 64 33.38 3.70 -18.30
C ALA A 64 34.42 3.95 -17.19
N ASP A 65 34.56 5.20 -16.75
CA ASP A 65 35.43 5.65 -15.67
C ASP A 65 34.70 5.82 -14.33
N SER A 66 33.44 5.37 -14.22
CA SER A 66 32.71 5.40 -12.96
C SER A 66 33.31 4.44 -11.92
N THR A 67 33.13 4.78 -10.65
CA THR A 67 33.52 3.93 -9.52
C THR A 67 32.71 2.64 -9.49
N ILE A 68 31.40 2.71 -9.79
CA ILE A 68 30.56 1.53 -9.88
C ILE A 68 31.03 0.56 -10.96
N ARG A 69 31.45 1.07 -12.14
CA ARG A 69 32.04 0.20 -13.17
C ARG A 69 33.28 -0.54 -12.67
N ARG A 70 34.25 0.20 -12.12
CA ARG A 70 35.50 -0.39 -11.59
C ARG A 70 35.23 -1.43 -10.51
N LEU A 71 34.30 -1.13 -9.61
CA LEU A 71 33.90 -2.01 -8.52
C LEU A 71 33.30 -3.32 -9.04
N ILE A 72 32.42 -3.26 -10.05
CA ILE A 72 31.85 -4.46 -10.67
C ILE A 72 32.97 -5.29 -11.33
N ASP A 73 33.87 -4.65 -12.06
CA ASP A 73 35.00 -5.32 -12.72
C ASP A 73 35.94 -6.00 -11.70
N ASP A 74 36.25 -5.32 -10.59
CA ASP A 74 37.03 -5.87 -9.48
C ASP A 74 36.37 -7.09 -8.85
N VAL A 75 35.08 -7.01 -8.51
CA VAL A 75 34.34 -8.11 -7.88
C VAL A 75 34.24 -9.32 -8.81
N ARG A 76 34.03 -9.11 -10.12
CA ARG A 76 34.07 -10.19 -11.13
C ARG A 76 35.45 -10.83 -11.21
N GLY A 77 36.52 -10.02 -11.24
CA GLY A 77 37.90 -10.49 -11.24
C GLY A 77 38.24 -11.29 -9.98
N TRP A 78 37.80 -10.84 -8.81
CA TRP A 78 38.00 -11.55 -7.54
C TRP A 78 37.23 -12.86 -7.50
N HIS A 79 35.96 -12.88 -7.92
CA HIS A 79 35.17 -14.10 -8.02
C HIS A 79 35.83 -15.13 -8.96
N ALA A 80 36.34 -14.70 -10.12
CA ALA A 80 37.01 -15.61 -11.05
C ALA A 80 38.31 -16.21 -10.50
N ALA A 81 39.01 -15.48 -9.64
CA ALA A 81 40.28 -15.91 -9.05
C ALA A 81 40.12 -16.68 -7.73
N GLU A 82 38.99 -16.53 -7.04
CA GLU A 82 38.80 -16.99 -5.67
C GLU A 82 37.39 -17.55 -5.44
N PRO A 83 37.23 -18.88 -5.29
CA PRO A 83 35.93 -19.51 -5.06
C PRO A 83 35.37 -19.31 -3.64
N ASP A 84 36.19 -18.97 -2.64
CA ASP A 84 35.68 -18.64 -1.31
C ASP A 84 35.17 -17.19 -1.27
N TRP A 85 33.85 -17.06 -1.22
CA TRP A 85 33.17 -15.77 -1.16
C TRP A 85 33.64 -14.90 0.01
N ARG A 86 34.09 -15.50 1.13
CA ARG A 86 34.59 -14.75 2.30
C ARG A 86 35.85 -13.94 1.99
N GLN A 87 36.75 -14.50 1.19
CA GLN A 87 37.95 -13.78 0.75
C GLN A 87 37.59 -12.63 -0.20
N THR A 88 36.57 -12.81 -1.05
CA THR A 88 36.05 -11.71 -1.89
C THR A 88 35.42 -10.61 -1.02
N ARG A 89 34.68 -10.98 0.03
CA ARG A 89 34.20 -10.00 1.03
C ARG A 89 35.36 -9.22 1.61
N GLU A 90 36.42 -9.87 2.12
CA GLU A 90 37.55 -9.18 2.74
C GLU A 90 38.18 -8.15 1.78
N LYS A 91 38.28 -8.48 0.48
CA LYS A 91 38.72 -7.54 -0.55
C LYS A 91 37.74 -6.38 -0.73
N ILE A 92 36.43 -6.63 -0.72
CA ILE A 92 35.42 -5.56 -0.75
C ILE A 92 35.57 -4.64 0.46
N ALA A 93 35.73 -5.16 1.67
CA ALA A 93 35.94 -4.35 2.86
C ALA A 93 37.24 -3.52 2.77
N ALA A 94 38.33 -4.13 2.30
CA ALA A 94 39.63 -3.47 2.17
C ALA A 94 39.66 -2.34 1.13
N ASN A 95 38.85 -2.42 0.06
CA ASN A 95 38.88 -1.46 -1.05
C ASN A 95 37.67 -0.52 -1.08
N TYR A 96 36.50 -1.01 -0.66
CA TYR A 96 35.21 -0.35 -0.80
C TYR A 96 34.40 -0.23 0.51
N GLY A 97 34.97 -0.62 1.67
CA GLY A 97 34.27 -0.59 2.96
C GLY A 97 33.82 0.80 3.44
N TYR A 98 32.98 0.83 4.49
CA TYR A 98 32.42 2.06 5.08
C TYR A 98 33.47 3.02 5.66
N ASP A 99 34.69 2.54 5.90
CA ASP A 99 35.82 3.38 6.31
C ASP A 99 36.49 4.10 5.12
N LYS A 100 36.19 3.72 3.88
CA LYS A 100 36.55 4.44 2.65
C LYS A 100 35.37 5.25 2.10
N TYR A 101 34.18 4.68 2.16
CA TYR A 101 32.93 5.30 1.73
C TYR A 101 32.04 5.56 2.96
N VAL A 102 32.26 6.73 3.57
CA VAL A 102 31.67 7.09 4.86
C VAL A 102 30.15 7.23 4.80
N GLY A 103 29.48 6.80 5.87
CA GLY A 103 28.01 6.83 5.99
C GLY A 103 27.50 5.56 6.66
N ALA A 104 26.24 5.58 7.13
CA ALA A 104 25.63 4.42 7.77
C ALA A 104 25.21 3.33 6.77
N CYS A 105 24.92 3.72 5.52
CA CYS A 105 24.37 2.87 4.46
C CYS A 105 24.88 3.28 3.06
N HIS A 106 26.17 3.60 2.94
CA HIS A 106 26.70 4.17 1.68
C HIS A 106 26.53 3.20 0.50
N MET A 107 26.00 3.70 -0.62
CA MET A 107 25.60 2.88 -1.78
C MET A 107 26.74 2.01 -2.33
N VAL A 108 27.94 2.58 -2.57
CA VAL A 108 29.07 1.88 -3.22
C VAL A 108 29.42 0.53 -2.56
N PRO A 109 29.76 0.46 -1.26
CA PRO A 109 30.00 -0.82 -0.57
C PRO A 109 28.82 -1.79 -0.65
N ASN A 110 27.59 -1.30 -0.52
CA ASN A 110 26.37 -2.12 -0.58
C ASN A 110 26.15 -2.72 -1.98
N HIS A 111 26.39 -1.94 -3.03
CA HIS A 111 26.33 -2.40 -4.41
C HIS A 111 27.36 -3.49 -4.70
N ALA A 112 28.56 -3.40 -4.09
CA ALA A 112 29.53 -4.49 -4.16
C ALA A 112 28.99 -5.79 -3.58
N LEU A 113 28.25 -5.74 -2.47
CA LEU A 113 27.68 -6.93 -1.85
C LEU A 113 26.56 -7.55 -2.68
N ILE A 114 25.75 -6.73 -3.37
CA ILE A 114 24.73 -7.22 -4.30
C ILE A 114 25.41 -8.02 -5.43
N VAL A 115 26.38 -7.43 -6.12
CA VAL A 115 27.10 -8.07 -7.22
C VAL A 115 27.85 -9.31 -6.74
N HIS A 116 28.51 -9.22 -5.58
CA HIS A 116 29.23 -10.30 -4.94
C HIS A 116 28.33 -11.51 -4.65
N ALA A 117 27.17 -11.27 -4.05
CA ALA A 117 26.22 -12.32 -3.70
C ALA A 117 25.61 -12.99 -4.93
N LEU A 118 25.32 -12.22 -5.99
CA LEU A 118 24.82 -12.76 -7.26
C LEU A 118 25.84 -13.66 -7.97
N LEU A 119 27.13 -13.31 -7.92
CA LEU A 119 28.20 -14.10 -8.53
C LEU A 119 28.50 -15.38 -7.73
N HIS A 120 28.66 -15.28 -6.41
CA HIS A 120 29.00 -16.41 -5.53
C HIS A 120 27.78 -17.25 -5.09
N GLY A 121 26.58 -16.77 -5.42
CA GLY A 121 25.30 -17.40 -5.12
C GLY A 121 24.98 -18.63 -5.94
N GLU A 122 25.77 -18.92 -6.99
CA GLU A 122 25.61 -20.10 -7.86
C GLU A 122 24.18 -20.20 -8.45
N ASP A 123 23.55 -19.05 -8.69
CA ASP A 123 22.15 -18.94 -9.14
C ASP A 123 21.09 -19.53 -8.17
N ASP A 124 21.48 -19.80 -6.93
CA ASP A 124 20.59 -20.30 -5.88
C ASP A 124 20.10 -19.16 -4.99
N PHE A 125 18.78 -19.01 -4.87
CA PHE A 125 18.14 -17.94 -4.10
C PHE A 125 18.58 -17.93 -2.63
N ARG A 126 18.54 -19.11 -2.00
CA ARG A 126 18.91 -19.28 -0.59
C ARG A 126 20.38 -18.93 -0.37
N ARG A 127 21.28 -19.45 -1.20
CA ARG A 127 22.73 -19.24 -1.09
C ARG A 127 23.07 -17.78 -1.29
N SER A 128 22.50 -17.13 -2.30
CA SER A 128 22.67 -15.70 -2.56
C SER A 128 22.24 -14.87 -1.36
N LEU A 129 21.04 -15.13 -0.80
CA LEU A 129 20.57 -14.44 0.41
C LEU A 129 21.40 -14.77 1.66
N THR A 130 21.92 -15.98 1.78
CA THR A 130 22.83 -16.35 2.88
C THR A 130 24.11 -15.54 2.80
N ILE A 131 24.71 -15.43 1.62
CA ILE A 131 25.95 -14.67 1.41
C ILE A 131 25.72 -13.19 1.71
N VAL A 132 24.71 -12.57 1.09
CA VAL A 132 24.47 -11.13 1.22
C VAL A 132 24.15 -10.71 2.66
N ASN A 133 23.37 -11.52 3.39
CA ASN A 133 23.05 -11.25 4.79
C ASN A 133 24.23 -11.49 5.73
N THR A 134 25.05 -12.51 5.47
CA THR A 134 26.24 -12.77 6.28
C THR A 134 27.33 -11.71 6.06
N CYS A 135 27.34 -11.06 4.91
CA CYS A 135 28.22 -9.92 4.65
C CYS A 135 27.93 -8.70 5.55
N GLY A 136 26.76 -8.62 6.20
CA GLY A 136 26.39 -7.50 7.06
C GLY A 136 26.23 -6.18 6.28
N TRP A 137 26.47 -5.05 6.96
CA TRP A 137 26.12 -3.69 6.47
C TRP A 137 24.61 -3.56 6.24
N ASP A 138 24.16 -2.99 5.14
CA ASP A 138 22.76 -2.63 4.87
C ASP A 138 21.95 -3.82 4.34
N THR A 139 21.70 -4.80 5.21
CA THR A 139 21.24 -6.15 4.82
C THR A 139 19.85 -6.17 4.17
N ASP A 140 18.95 -5.29 4.55
CA ASP A 140 17.58 -5.23 4.02
C ASP A 140 17.56 -4.77 2.56
N CYS A 141 18.28 -3.68 2.24
CA CYS A 141 18.41 -3.16 0.88
C CYS A 141 19.15 -4.16 -0.02
N ASN A 142 20.28 -4.69 0.45
CA ASN A 142 21.08 -5.65 -0.33
C ASN A 142 20.30 -6.94 -0.62
N SER A 143 19.61 -7.51 0.38
CA SER A 143 18.73 -8.67 0.19
C SER A 143 17.55 -8.37 -0.71
N GLY A 144 16.97 -7.17 -0.62
CA GLY A 144 15.88 -6.71 -1.47
C GLY A 144 16.25 -6.77 -2.95
N ASN A 145 17.39 -6.17 -3.34
CA ASN A 145 17.83 -6.16 -4.74
C ASN A 145 18.25 -7.55 -5.25
N VAL A 146 19.00 -8.31 -4.43
CA VAL A 146 19.39 -9.69 -4.79
C VAL A 146 18.14 -10.56 -4.96
N GLY A 147 17.20 -10.48 -4.03
CA GLY A 147 15.95 -11.23 -4.07
C GLY A 147 15.05 -10.83 -5.24
N CYS A 148 14.98 -9.53 -5.58
CA CYS A 148 14.20 -9.05 -6.72
C CYS A 148 14.73 -9.61 -8.04
N LEU A 149 16.03 -9.43 -8.31
CA LEU A 149 16.66 -9.92 -9.54
C LEU A 149 16.50 -11.44 -9.70
N LEU A 150 16.77 -12.22 -8.64
CA LEU A 150 16.61 -13.67 -8.68
C LEU A 150 15.14 -14.08 -8.80
N GLY A 151 14.21 -13.33 -8.20
CA GLY A 151 12.77 -13.54 -8.34
C GLY A 151 12.27 -13.34 -9.77
N ILE A 152 12.73 -12.29 -10.45
CA ILE A 152 12.43 -12.03 -11.87
C ILE A 152 12.99 -13.16 -12.74
N LYS A 153 14.26 -13.49 -12.54
CA LYS A 153 15.03 -14.41 -13.38
C LYS A 153 14.62 -15.87 -13.20
N ASN A 154 14.43 -16.32 -11.96
CA ASN A 154 14.19 -17.75 -11.63
C ASN A 154 12.70 -18.06 -11.40
N GLY A 155 11.87 -17.03 -11.25
CA GLY A 155 10.46 -17.17 -10.93
C GLY A 155 10.23 -17.87 -9.58
N LEU A 156 8.98 -18.28 -9.36
CA LEU A 156 8.57 -18.94 -8.11
C LEU A 156 9.35 -20.24 -7.84
N ALA A 157 9.74 -20.97 -8.87
CA ALA A 157 10.50 -22.23 -8.71
C ALA A 157 11.87 -22.00 -8.04
N GLY A 158 12.52 -20.86 -8.29
CA GLY A 158 13.79 -20.51 -7.64
C GLY A 158 13.66 -20.21 -6.15
N ILE A 159 12.47 -19.84 -5.68
CA ILE A 159 12.16 -19.55 -4.27
C ILE A 159 11.61 -20.81 -3.58
N ASP A 160 10.64 -21.46 -4.22
CA ASP A 160 9.88 -22.59 -3.68
C ASP A 160 10.66 -23.92 -3.75
N GLY A 161 11.73 -24.00 -4.56
CA GLY A 161 12.65 -25.16 -4.60
C GLY A 161 13.50 -25.32 -3.33
N SER A 162 13.27 -24.50 -2.30
CA SER A 162 13.99 -24.50 -1.04
C SER A 162 13.34 -25.43 0.00
N PRO A 163 14.11 -26.05 0.93
CA PRO A 163 13.53 -26.74 2.08
C PRO A 163 12.87 -25.80 3.11
N TYR A 164 13.00 -24.49 2.94
CA TYR A 164 12.39 -23.47 3.79
C TYR A 164 11.19 -22.84 3.10
N ASP A 165 10.15 -22.56 3.88
CA ASP A 165 9.02 -21.76 3.43
C ASP A 165 9.35 -20.27 3.56
N TRP A 166 9.75 -19.65 2.45
CA TRP A 166 10.09 -18.22 2.38
C TRP A 166 8.87 -17.30 2.30
N ARG A 167 7.74 -17.80 1.79
CA ARG A 167 6.57 -16.97 1.43
C ARG A 167 5.44 -17.09 2.44
N GLY A 168 5.19 -18.27 2.98
CA GLY A 168 4.09 -18.53 3.92
C GLY A 168 4.07 -17.62 5.16
N PRO A 169 5.20 -17.36 5.85
CA PRO A 169 5.22 -16.45 6.99
C PRO A 169 4.88 -14.98 6.64
N VAL A 170 5.22 -14.54 5.43
CA VAL A 170 4.92 -13.19 4.93
C VAL A 170 3.46 -13.10 4.50
N ALA A 171 2.93 -14.17 3.91
CA ALA A 171 1.55 -14.28 3.41
C ALA A 171 1.19 -13.14 2.44
N ASP A 172 2.11 -12.79 1.54
CA ASP A 172 2.03 -11.68 0.59
C ASP A 172 1.90 -10.27 1.20
N ARG A 173 1.90 -10.10 2.53
CA ARG A 173 1.66 -8.80 3.17
C ARG A 173 2.76 -7.80 2.85
N LEU A 174 2.37 -6.58 2.49
CA LEU A 174 3.26 -5.46 2.23
C LEU A 174 2.80 -4.20 2.99
N TYR A 175 3.77 -3.50 3.57
CA TYR A 175 3.58 -2.13 4.05
C TYR A 175 4.29 -1.17 3.13
N LEU A 176 3.53 -0.28 2.48
CA LEU A 176 4.07 0.67 1.52
C LEU A 176 4.32 2.02 2.19
N ALA A 177 5.52 2.55 2.01
CA ALA A 177 5.78 3.96 2.23
C ALA A 177 5.18 4.75 1.04
N THR A 178 4.07 5.44 1.27
CA THR A 178 3.29 6.09 0.21
C THR A 178 2.68 7.40 0.71
N ALA A 179 2.47 8.34 -0.22
CA ALA A 179 1.72 9.57 0.05
C ALA A 179 0.20 9.32 0.12
N ASP A 180 -0.28 8.21 -0.45
CA ASP A 180 -1.67 7.78 -0.37
C ASP A 180 -1.85 6.80 0.80
N GLY A 181 -2.38 7.30 1.93
CA GLY A 181 -2.59 6.50 3.13
C GLY A 181 -3.43 5.24 2.92
N GLY A 182 -4.34 5.24 1.95
CA GLY A 182 -5.18 4.10 1.60
C GLY A 182 -4.46 2.97 0.87
N ARG A 183 -3.19 3.16 0.47
CA ARG A 183 -2.35 2.13 -0.14
C ARG A 183 -1.32 1.52 0.82
N ALA A 184 -1.17 2.08 2.01
CA ALA A 184 -0.12 1.66 2.94
C ALA A 184 -0.21 0.17 3.32
N ILE A 185 -1.42 -0.37 3.49
CA ILE A 185 -1.64 -1.81 3.69
C ILE A 185 -1.98 -2.45 2.34
N SER A 186 -1.06 -3.26 1.81
CA SER A 186 -1.19 -3.90 0.51
C SER A 186 -0.69 -5.34 0.51
N ASP A 187 -0.66 -5.94 -0.67
CA ASP A 187 -0.18 -7.30 -0.89
C ASP A 187 0.61 -7.43 -2.20
N ALA A 188 1.49 -8.43 -2.26
CA ALA A 188 2.39 -8.66 -3.38
C ALA A 188 1.65 -8.85 -4.72
N LEU A 189 0.47 -9.48 -4.72
CA LEU A 189 -0.29 -9.72 -5.94
C LEU A 189 -0.90 -8.42 -6.48
N ARG A 190 -1.47 -7.61 -5.60
CA ARG A 190 -1.98 -6.28 -5.96
C ARG A 190 -0.87 -5.41 -6.54
N GLU A 191 0.27 -5.30 -5.86
CA GLU A 191 1.40 -4.50 -6.37
C GLU A 191 1.99 -5.07 -7.67
N THR A 192 1.95 -6.39 -7.87
CA THR A 192 2.31 -7.01 -9.16
C THR A 192 1.46 -6.46 -10.29
N TYR A 193 0.13 -6.42 -10.12
CA TYR A 193 -0.77 -5.90 -11.17
C TYR A 193 -0.67 -4.38 -11.36
N GLU A 194 -0.32 -3.61 -10.32
CA GLU A 194 0.01 -2.19 -10.45
C GLU A 194 1.24 -2.01 -11.35
N VAL A 195 2.33 -2.73 -11.08
CA VAL A 195 3.57 -2.70 -11.89
C VAL A 195 3.31 -3.15 -13.33
N VAL A 196 2.58 -4.26 -13.51
CA VAL A 196 2.19 -4.75 -14.85
C VAL A 196 1.38 -3.69 -15.60
N ASN A 197 0.39 -3.07 -14.96
CA ASN A 197 -0.45 -2.08 -15.62
C ASN A 197 0.30 -0.77 -15.95
N ILE A 198 1.29 -0.39 -15.15
CA ILE A 198 2.22 0.71 -15.51
C ILE A 198 3.02 0.33 -16.76
N GLY A 199 3.61 -0.87 -16.80
CA GLY A 199 4.34 -1.36 -17.99
C GLY A 199 3.47 -1.42 -19.24
N ARG A 200 2.23 -1.92 -19.11
CA ARG A 200 1.25 -1.96 -20.20
C ARG A 200 0.89 -0.56 -20.69
N ALA A 201 0.65 0.40 -19.79
CA ALA A 201 0.39 1.78 -20.17
C ALA A 201 1.57 2.41 -20.92
N LEU A 202 2.81 2.13 -20.50
CA LEU A 202 4.02 2.57 -21.20
C LEU A 202 4.17 1.95 -22.60
N ALA A 203 3.59 0.78 -22.83
CA ALA A 203 3.52 0.10 -24.12
C ALA A 203 2.27 0.48 -24.95
N GLY A 204 1.38 1.34 -24.42
CA GLY A 204 0.12 1.69 -25.07
C GLY A 204 -0.94 0.57 -25.03
N GLU A 205 -0.79 -0.40 -24.13
CA GLU A 205 -1.70 -1.52 -23.95
C GLU A 205 -2.76 -1.24 -22.87
N ALA A 206 -3.95 -1.83 -23.03
CA ALA A 206 -5.01 -1.74 -22.03
C ALA A 206 -4.62 -2.46 -20.72
N PRO A 207 -5.06 -1.95 -19.55
CA PRO A 207 -4.78 -2.59 -18.27
C PRO A 207 -5.47 -3.96 -18.16
N VAL A 208 -4.90 -4.83 -17.34
CA VAL A 208 -5.49 -6.12 -16.95
C VAL A 208 -6.10 -6.00 -15.55
N ALA A 209 -7.27 -6.61 -15.38
CA ALA A 209 -8.04 -6.58 -14.14
C ALA A 209 -8.65 -7.97 -13.89
N PRO A 210 -7.90 -8.90 -13.27
CA PRO A 210 -8.41 -10.24 -12.97
C PRO A 210 -9.71 -10.19 -12.19
N LYS A 211 -10.64 -11.11 -12.51
CA LYS A 211 -11.95 -11.24 -11.86
C LYS A 211 -12.72 -9.92 -11.75
N GLY A 212 -12.65 -9.10 -12.81
CA GLY A 212 -13.35 -7.82 -12.89
C GLY A 212 -12.77 -6.74 -12.00
N GLY A 213 -11.48 -6.83 -11.65
CA GLY A 213 -10.81 -5.85 -10.78
C GLY A 213 -11.11 -6.07 -9.30
N ALA A 214 -11.49 -7.28 -8.90
CA ALA A 214 -11.66 -7.61 -7.50
C ALA A 214 -10.36 -7.37 -6.74
N ARG A 215 -10.44 -6.76 -5.55
CA ARG A 215 -9.27 -6.46 -4.72
C ARG A 215 -8.50 -7.72 -4.35
N PHE A 216 -9.22 -8.76 -3.95
CA PHE A 216 -8.69 -10.08 -3.68
C PHE A 216 -9.25 -11.05 -4.71
N HIS A 217 -8.37 -11.59 -5.57
CA HIS A 217 -8.71 -12.42 -6.72
C HIS A 217 -7.83 -13.67 -6.85
N PHE A 218 -6.71 -13.73 -6.13
CA PHE A 218 -5.84 -14.90 -5.95
C PHE A 218 -5.31 -15.54 -7.25
N SER A 219 -5.24 -14.75 -8.33
CA SER A 219 -5.03 -15.28 -9.68
C SER A 219 -3.61 -15.78 -9.97
N LEU A 220 -2.62 -15.46 -9.13
CA LEU A 220 -1.26 -15.97 -9.31
C LEU A 220 -0.93 -17.11 -8.33
N PRO A 221 -0.11 -18.09 -8.75
CA PRO A 221 0.19 -19.28 -7.95
C PRO A 221 0.75 -18.93 -6.58
N GLY A 222 0.24 -19.62 -5.56
CA GLY A 222 0.74 -19.50 -4.19
C GLY A 222 0.35 -18.22 -3.47
N SER A 223 -0.42 -17.31 -4.10
CA SER A 223 -0.85 -16.07 -3.45
C SER A 223 -2.04 -16.28 -2.52
N VAL A 224 -1.92 -15.70 -1.32
CA VAL A 224 -2.95 -15.61 -0.29
C VAL A 224 -3.38 -14.16 0.00
N GLN A 225 -2.75 -13.16 -0.63
CA GLN A 225 -3.09 -11.74 -0.56
C GLN A 225 -3.34 -11.20 0.87
N GLY A 226 -2.42 -11.51 1.78
CA GLY A 226 -2.50 -11.05 3.16
C GLY A 226 -3.41 -11.85 4.07
N PHE A 227 -4.16 -12.84 3.54
CA PHE A 227 -5.02 -13.67 4.37
C PHE A 227 -4.21 -14.59 5.30
N ARG A 228 -4.68 -14.69 6.54
CA ARG A 228 -4.16 -15.61 7.56
C ARG A 228 -5.30 -16.48 8.08
N ALA A 229 -5.00 -17.75 8.33
CA ALA A 229 -5.94 -18.69 8.94
C ALA A 229 -6.00 -18.50 10.46
N GLU A 230 -7.18 -18.68 11.03
CA GLU A 230 -7.43 -18.80 12.46
C GLU A 230 -8.35 -19.98 12.74
N GLY A 231 -8.16 -20.63 13.87
CA GLY A 231 -8.88 -21.86 14.24
C GLY A 231 -7.98 -23.08 14.22
N ASP A 232 -8.37 -24.11 14.97
CA ASP A 232 -7.56 -25.31 15.15
C ASP A 232 -7.41 -26.09 13.83
N GLY A 233 -6.16 -26.39 13.46
CA GLY A 233 -5.84 -27.08 12.22
C GLY A 233 -6.17 -26.33 10.92
N ALA A 234 -6.54 -25.04 11.00
CA ALA A 234 -6.90 -24.23 9.84
C ALA A 234 -5.69 -23.93 8.94
N LYS A 235 -5.87 -24.06 7.63
CA LYS A 235 -4.83 -23.85 6.62
C LYS A 235 -5.37 -23.06 5.43
N LEU A 236 -4.49 -22.27 4.81
CA LEU A 236 -4.75 -21.57 3.57
C LEU A 236 -3.92 -22.16 2.43
N ALA A 237 -4.53 -22.26 1.26
CA ALA A 237 -3.85 -22.65 0.04
C ALA A 237 -4.39 -21.88 -1.17
N ASN A 238 -3.51 -21.55 -2.11
CA ASN A 238 -3.92 -21.05 -3.42
C ASN A 238 -4.16 -22.24 -4.35
N VAL A 239 -5.42 -22.52 -4.65
CA VAL A 239 -5.81 -23.73 -5.41
C VAL A 239 -6.35 -23.36 -6.78
N GLU A 240 -6.08 -24.22 -7.77
CA GLU A 240 -6.56 -24.06 -9.13
C GLU A 240 -7.83 -24.89 -9.36
N ARG A 241 -8.85 -24.27 -9.96
CA ARG A 241 -10.14 -24.91 -10.26
C ARG A 241 -10.75 -24.30 -11.52
N GLY A 242 -10.95 -25.12 -12.54
CA GLY A 242 -11.59 -24.68 -13.79
C GLY A 242 -10.79 -23.64 -14.58
N GLY A 243 -9.45 -23.64 -14.46
CA GLY A 243 -8.56 -22.69 -15.13
C GLY A 243 -8.37 -21.36 -14.38
N GLU A 244 -9.05 -21.17 -13.25
CA GLU A 244 -8.86 -20.01 -12.37
C GLU A 244 -8.34 -20.46 -10.99
N ARG A 245 -7.82 -19.51 -10.21
CA ARG A 245 -7.27 -19.75 -8.86
C ARG A 245 -8.10 -19.06 -7.79
N ALA A 246 -8.21 -19.68 -6.62
CA ALA A 246 -8.95 -19.17 -5.47
C ALA A 246 -8.18 -19.46 -4.18
N LEU A 247 -8.55 -18.75 -3.11
CA LEU A 247 -8.05 -19.04 -1.76
C LEU A 247 -8.91 -20.14 -1.14
N GLU A 248 -8.31 -21.28 -0.81
CA GLU A 248 -8.95 -22.33 -0.02
C GLU A 248 -8.66 -22.15 1.47
N LEU A 249 -9.70 -22.10 2.28
CA LEU A 249 -9.66 -22.32 3.72
C LEU A 249 -10.03 -23.77 4.01
N SER A 250 -9.13 -24.52 4.63
CA SER A 250 -9.37 -25.92 5.01
C SER A 250 -9.06 -26.19 6.48
N PHE A 251 -9.84 -27.08 7.10
CA PHE A 251 -9.64 -27.54 8.49
C PHE A 251 -10.31 -28.90 8.72
N ALA A 252 -10.00 -29.55 9.84
CA ALA A 252 -10.62 -30.81 10.24
C ALA A 252 -11.58 -30.58 11.41
N ALA A 253 -12.88 -30.69 11.16
CA ALA A 253 -13.91 -30.51 12.17
C ALA A 253 -14.05 -31.77 13.04
N THR A 254 -13.89 -31.63 14.36
CA THR A 254 -14.13 -32.72 15.32
C THR A 254 -15.61 -32.97 15.58
N THR A 255 -16.44 -31.93 15.47
CA THR A 255 -17.89 -31.96 15.65
C THR A 255 -18.58 -31.02 14.67
N ALA A 256 -19.88 -31.18 14.49
CA ALA A 256 -20.70 -30.11 13.92
C ALA A 256 -20.53 -28.82 14.77
N GLY A 257 -20.51 -27.66 14.10
CA GLY A 257 -20.29 -26.36 14.73
C GLY A 257 -18.82 -25.95 14.88
N ALA A 258 -17.86 -26.85 14.63
CA ALA A 258 -16.44 -26.44 14.57
C ALA A 258 -16.23 -25.43 13.44
N SER A 259 -15.45 -24.38 13.69
CA SER A 259 -15.26 -23.27 12.77
C SER A 259 -13.80 -22.87 12.61
N ALA A 260 -13.51 -22.29 11.44
CA ALA A 260 -12.23 -21.66 11.12
C ALA A 260 -12.48 -20.36 10.37
N ARG A 261 -11.50 -19.46 10.41
CA ARG A 261 -11.56 -18.15 9.75
C ARG A 261 -10.35 -17.94 8.85
N ALA A 262 -10.55 -17.09 7.85
CA ALA A 262 -9.48 -16.50 7.05
C ALA A 262 -9.71 -14.98 7.02
N ALA A 263 -8.73 -14.18 7.45
CA ALA A 263 -8.83 -12.72 7.46
C ALA A 263 -7.57 -12.04 6.93
N THR A 264 -7.76 -10.87 6.32
CA THR A 264 -6.67 -10.02 5.82
C THR A 264 -6.81 -8.61 6.41
N PRO A 265 -5.69 -7.95 6.78
CA PRO A 265 -5.73 -6.60 7.31
C PRO A 265 -6.23 -5.61 6.27
N THR A 266 -7.07 -4.69 6.72
CA THR A 266 -7.53 -3.51 5.95
C THR A 266 -6.97 -2.21 6.51
N PHE A 267 -6.35 -2.26 7.69
CA PHE A 267 -5.67 -1.16 8.36
C PHE A 267 -4.45 -1.71 9.14
N ILE A 268 -3.79 -0.88 9.97
CA ILE A 268 -2.63 -1.25 10.79
C ILE A 268 -3.00 -2.46 11.65
N PRO A 269 -2.37 -3.64 11.46
CA PRO A 269 -2.65 -4.80 12.30
C PRO A 269 -2.04 -4.65 13.69
N GLU A 270 -2.52 -5.43 14.67
CA GLU A 270 -2.09 -5.32 16.08
C GLU A 270 -0.57 -5.44 16.25
N GLU A 271 0.08 -6.36 15.52
CA GLU A 271 1.54 -6.52 15.55
C GLU A 271 2.32 -5.31 15.01
N ALA A 272 1.68 -4.45 14.22
CA ALA A 272 2.28 -3.27 13.61
C ALA A 272 1.89 -1.95 14.32
N ILE A 273 1.10 -2.02 15.40
CA ILE A 273 0.75 -0.83 16.19
C ILE A 273 2.03 -0.23 16.79
N ALA A 274 2.88 -1.05 17.40
CA ALA A 274 4.12 -0.62 18.05
C ALA A 274 5.35 -1.06 17.23
N MET A 275 5.53 -0.48 16.04
CA MET A 275 6.73 -0.71 15.24
C MET A 275 7.89 0.20 15.71
N PRO A 276 9.04 -0.37 16.11
CA PRO A 276 10.23 0.42 16.40
C PRO A 276 10.86 0.98 15.12
N GLY A 277 11.40 2.20 15.17
CA GLY A 277 12.07 2.85 14.04
C GLY A 277 11.11 3.59 13.11
N TYR A 278 10.35 2.86 12.28
CA TYR A 278 9.44 3.46 11.30
C TYR A 278 8.00 3.47 11.81
N THR A 279 7.43 4.67 11.96
CA THR A 279 6.00 4.79 12.27
C THR A 279 5.18 4.47 11.03
N LEU A 280 4.30 3.47 11.12
CA LEU A 280 3.35 3.15 10.05
C LEU A 280 2.20 4.17 10.06
N LEU A 281 2.18 5.02 9.04
CA LEU A 281 1.07 5.90 8.69
C LEU A 281 0.22 5.23 7.62
N ALA A 282 -1.05 5.01 7.92
CA ALA A 282 -1.97 4.32 7.03
C ALA A 282 -3.37 4.86 7.25
N SER A 283 -4.20 4.77 6.21
CA SER A 283 -5.64 4.86 6.34
C SER A 283 -6.25 3.47 6.11
N PRO A 284 -7.40 3.15 6.73
CA PRO A 284 -8.13 1.95 6.39
C PRO A 284 -8.41 1.88 4.89
N THR A 285 -8.56 0.67 4.39
CA THR A 285 -8.89 0.40 2.99
C THR A 285 -10.36 0.02 2.80
N LEU A 286 -11.07 -0.19 3.91
CA LEU A 286 -12.49 -0.48 3.98
C LEU A 286 -13.15 0.43 5.02
N TYR A 287 -14.35 0.93 4.71
CA TYR A 287 -15.08 1.90 5.52
C TYR A 287 -16.57 1.55 5.61
N PRO A 288 -17.26 2.03 6.66
CA PRO A 288 -18.71 2.05 6.71
C PRO A 288 -19.34 2.62 5.44
N GLY A 289 -20.45 2.02 5.02
CA GLY A 289 -21.16 2.42 3.82
C GLY A 289 -20.45 2.06 2.51
N GLN A 290 -19.46 1.18 2.50
CA GLN A 290 -19.03 0.56 1.24
C GLN A 290 -19.81 -0.73 0.99
N ASP A 291 -19.96 -1.09 -0.28
CA ASP A 291 -20.61 -2.34 -0.68
C ASP A 291 -19.55 -3.40 -0.95
N VAL A 292 -19.51 -4.41 -0.08
CA VAL A 292 -18.64 -5.59 -0.19
C VAL A 292 -19.36 -6.68 -0.98
N SER A 293 -18.63 -7.34 -1.89
CA SER A 293 -19.09 -8.53 -2.60
C SER A 293 -18.05 -9.65 -2.50
N ALA A 294 -18.50 -10.87 -2.21
CA ALA A 294 -17.63 -12.05 -2.15
C ALA A 294 -18.28 -13.24 -2.85
N ARG A 295 -17.51 -13.97 -3.66
CA ARG A 295 -17.95 -15.25 -4.22
C ARG A 295 -17.29 -16.40 -3.48
N LEU A 296 -18.12 -17.30 -2.97
CA LEU A 296 -17.71 -18.45 -2.17
C LEU A 296 -18.13 -19.75 -2.83
N MET A 297 -17.40 -20.82 -2.54
CA MET A 297 -17.74 -22.16 -2.98
C MET A 297 -17.36 -23.20 -1.94
N ALA A 298 -18.25 -24.15 -1.65
CA ALA A 298 -17.90 -25.29 -0.82
C ALA A 298 -17.07 -26.32 -1.60
N GLY A 299 -16.06 -26.90 -0.96
CA GLY A 299 -15.33 -28.05 -1.48
C GLY A 299 -16.27 -29.21 -1.79
N THR A 300 -16.04 -29.93 -2.89
CA THR A 300 -16.84 -31.10 -3.28
C THR A 300 -16.64 -32.29 -2.36
N GLY A 301 -15.52 -32.33 -1.64
CA GLY A 301 -15.19 -33.38 -0.66
C GLY A 301 -15.76 -33.15 0.74
N ASN A 302 -16.52 -32.07 0.97
CA ASN A 302 -17.11 -31.81 2.29
C ASN A 302 -18.15 -32.89 2.63
N PRO A 303 -18.15 -33.43 3.86
CA PRO A 303 -19.07 -34.52 4.27
C PRO A 303 -20.51 -34.05 4.47
N ALA A 304 -20.72 -32.74 4.67
CA ALA A 304 -22.02 -32.12 4.87
C ALA A 304 -21.98 -30.67 4.36
N SER A 305 -23.12 -29.97 4.46
CA SER A 305 -23.16 -28.55 4.15
C SER A 305 -22.30 -27.73 5.14
N VAL A 306 -21.75 -26.62 4.68
CA VAL A 306 -20.91 -25.72 5.47
C VAL A 306 -21.57 -24.34 5.50
N ALA A 307 -21.76 -23.78 6.69
CA ALA A 307 -22.22 -22.40 6.84
C ALA A 307 -21.02 -21.45 6.66
N CYS A 308 -21.15 -20.49 5.76
CA CYS A 308 -20.09 -19.56 5.41
C CYS A 308 -20.60 -18.13 5.58
N ARG A 309 -19.88 -17.29 6.31
CA ARG A 309 -20.26 -15.89 6.54
C ARG A 309 -19.08 -14.93 6.38
N LEU A 310 -19.36 -13.73 5.92
CA LEU A 310 -18.38 -12.64 6.03
C LEU A 310 -18.33 -12.12 7.46
N PHE A 311 -17.18 -11.59 7.86
CA PHE A 311 -17.04 -10.81 9.07
C PHE A 311 -16.02 -9.69 8.87
N LEU A 312 -16.07 -8.68 9.72
CA LEU A 312 -14.98 -7.71 9.87
C LEU A 312 -14.62 -7.57 11.35
N ARG A 313 -13.43 -7.07 11.62
CA ARG A 313 -13.08 -6.53 12.93
C ARG A 313 -12.70 -5.08 12.82
N PHE A 314 -13.06 -4.29 13.82
CA PHE A 314 -12.68 -2.89 13.94
C PHE A 314 -12.08 -2.64 15.32
N TYR A 315 -11.29 -1.58 15.45
CA TYR A 315 -10.75 -1.15 16.74
C TYR A 315 -11.83 -0.39 17.52
N GLY A 316 -12.53 -1.07 18.42
CA GLY A 316 -13.59 -0.50 19.27
C GLY A 316 -13.05 0.12 20.56
N ASP A 317 -13.74 -0.13 21.67
CA ASP A 317 -13.41 0.49 22.96
C ASP A 317 -11.97 0.17 23.40
N ASP A 318 -11.24 1.21 23.82
CA ASP A 318 -9.82 1.14 24.20
C ASP A 318 -8.92 0.47 23.14
N ASP A 319 -9.23 0.66 21.85
CA ASP A 319 -8.53 0.03 20.71
C ASP A 319 -8.55 -1.52 20.75
N LYS A 320 -9.56 -2.14 21.33
CA LYS A 320 -9.74 -3.60 21.27
C LYS A 320 -10.45 -4.00 19.98
N LEU A 321 -10.05 -5.14 19.41
CA LEU A 321 -10.73 -5.67 18.23
C LEU A 321 -12.13 -6.19 18.59
N GLU A 322 -13.14 -5.63 17.96
CA GLU A 322 -14.53 -6.06 18.04
C GLU A 322 -14.97 -6.67 16.70
N THR A 323 -15.71 -7.77 16.75
CA THR A 323 -16.14 -8.49 15.54
C THR A 323 -17.58 -8.13 15.18
N VAL A 324 -17.80 -7.82 13.90
CA VAL A 324 -19.14 -7.70 13.32
C VAL A 324 -19.34 -8.82 12.30
N THR A 325 -20.41 -9.58 12.47
CA THR A 325 -20.81 -10.63 11.54
C THR A 325 -21.62 -10.06 10.39
N GLY A 326 -21.25 -10.41 9.17
CA GLY A 326 -21.98 -10.08 7.95
C GLY A 326 -22.96 -11.19 7.52
N PRO A 327 -23.41 -11.15 6.26
CA PRO A 327 -24.29 -12.16 5.67
C PRO A 327 -23.71 -13.58 5.72
N GLU A 328 -24.60 -14.56 5.87
CA GLU A 328 -24.28 -15.99 5.90
C GLU A 328 -25.03 -16.75 4.80
N ALA A 329 -24.40 -17.79 4.26
CA ALA A 329 -25.03 -18.79 3.42
C ALA A 329 -24.57 -20.21 3.80
N THR A 330 -25.49 -21.16 3.78
CA THR A 330 -25.19 -22.58 3.94
C THR A 330 -25.03 -23.24 2.58
N LEU A 331 -23.85 -23.79 2.32
CA LEU A 331 -23.48 -24.36 1.03
C LEU A 331 -23.41 -25.88 1.11
N ALA A 332 -24.18 -26.55 0.27
CA ALA A 332 -23.98 -27.98 0.00
C ALA A 332 -22.61 -28.22 -0.67
N PRO A 333 -22.01 -29.42 -0.55
CA PRO A 333 -20.73 -29.72 -1.20
C PRO A 333 -20.74 -29.39 -2.70
N GLY A 334 -19.76 -28.60 -3.14
CA GLY A 334 -19.67 -28.12 -4.53
C GLY A 334 -20.57 -26.93 -4.90
N ALA A 335 -21.48 -26.50 -4.04
CA ALA A 335 -22.32 -25.33 -4.29
C ALA A 335 -21.52 -24.03 -4.16
N ALA A 336 -21.92 -23.02 -4.92
CA ALA A 336 -21.35 -21.67 -4.89
C ALA A 336 -22.44 -20.63 -4.58
N THR A 337 -22.02 -19.51 -4.01
CA THR A 337 -22.90 -18.36 -3.73
C THR A 337 -22.15 -17.04 -3.86
N GLU A 338 -22.90 -15.97 -3.92
CA GLU A 338 -22.41 -14.60 -3.85
C GLU A 338 -23.00 -13.93 -2.61
N LEU A 339 -22.14 -13.40 -1.75
CA LEU A 339 -22.53 -12.61 -0.58
C LEU A 339 -22.31 -11.14 -0.89
N ALA A 340 -23.30 -10.31 -0.58
CA ALA A 340 -23.23 -8.86 -0.69
C ALA A 340 -23.51 -8.22 0.67
N TRP A 341 -22.68 -7.27 1.09
CA TRP A 341 -22.76 -6.65 2.40
C TRP A 341 -22.49 -5.15 2.34
N ARG A 342 -23.47 -4.34 2.73
CA ARG A 342 -23.25 -2.93 3.05
C ARG A 342 -22.60 -2.84 4.42
N VAL A 343 -21.37 -2.35 4.47
CA VAL A 343 -20.59 -2.27 5.72
C VAL A 343 -21.31 -1.38 6.73
N PRO A 344 -21.57 -1.86 7.96
CA PRO A 344 -22.28 -1.09 8.97
C PRO A 344 -21.42 0.05 9.54
N ASP A 345 -22.08 0.99 10.20
CA ASP A 345 -21.39 2.06 10.95
C ASP A 345 -20.57 1.47 12.11
N THR A 346 -19.33 1.94 12.23
CA THR A 346 -18.38 1.60 13.29
C THR A 346 -18.18 2.76 14.28
N ALA A 347 -19.03 3.79 14.21
CA ALA A 347 -18.98 5.00 15.05
C ALA A 347 -17.63 5.74 14.95
N GLY A 348 -17.09 5.80 13.72
CA GLY A 348 -15.80 6.46 13.43
C GLY A 348 -14.57 5.61 13.69
N ASN A 349 -14.73 4.39 14.23
CA ASN A 349 -13.62 3.48 14.46
C ASN A 349 -13.11 2.83 13.16
N PRO A 350 -11.79 2.66 13.01
CA PRO A 350 -11.21 2.07 11.80
C PRO A 350 -11.42 0.56 11.75
N ILE A 351 -11.84 0.08 10.57
CA ILE A 351 -11.94 -1.35 10.29
C ILE A 351 -10.51 -1.89 10.14
N ALA A 352 -10.18 -2.87 10.98
CA ALA A 352 -8.85 -3.47 11.10
C ALA A 352 -8.65 -4.57 10.06
N GLU A 353 -9.67 -5.40 9.83
CA GLU A 353 -9.61 -6.57 8.95
C GLU A 353 -10.99 -6.99 8.46
N ILE A 354 -10.99 -7.75 7.36
CA ILE A 354 -12.18 -8.40 6.80
C ILE A 354 -11.82 -9.85 6.47
N GLY A 355 -12.80 -10.75 6.59
CA GLY A 355 -12.58 -12.16 6.37
C GLY A 355 -13.83 -12.99 6.12
N LEU A 356 -13.58 -14.29 6.05
CA LEU A 356 -14.56 -15.37 5.90
C LEU A 356 -14.47 -16.29 7.13
N GLU A 357 -15.62 -16.63 7.70
CA GLU A 357 -15.77 -17.72 8.66
C GLU A 357 -16.50 -18.89 8.02
N ALA A 358 -15.99 -20.10 8.21
CA ALA A 358 -16.60 -21.35 7.77
C ALA A 358 -16.91 -22.22 8.99
N THR A 359 -18.15 -22.70 9.09
CA THR A 359 -18.64 -23.54 10.19
C THR A 359 -19.14 -24.88 9.65
N ALA A 360 -18.61 -25.97 10.20
CA ALA A 360 -18.87 -27.33 9.76
C ALA A 360 -20.28 -27.81 10.13
N GLY A 361 -21.03 -28.37 9.18
CA GLY A 361 -22.33 -29.01 9.47
C GLY A 361 -22.21 -30.42 10.07
N ALA A 362 -21.03 -31.05 9.99
CA ALA A 362 -20.73 -32.36 10.54
C ALA A 362 -19.22 -32.49 10.82
N ALA A 363 -18.83 -33.52 11.57
CA ALA A 363 -17.42 -33.86 11.74
C ALA A 363 -16.80 -34.35 10.41
N GLY A 364 -15.51 -34.04 10.21
CA GLY A 364 -14.75 -34.42 9.01
C GLY A 364 -13.99 -33.24 8.38
N PRO A 365 -13.37 -33.45 7.21
CA PRO A 365 -12.64 -32.41 6.51
C PRO A 365 -13.60 -31.34 5.97
N VAL A 366 -13.23 -30.07 6.13
CA VAL A 366 -13.96 -28.92 5.60
C VAL A 366 -13.03 -28.14 4.68
N SER A 367 -13.54 -27.78 3.50
CA SER A 367 -12.90 -26.89 2.53
C SER A 367 -13.92 -25.86 2.03
N VAL A 368 -13.54 -24.59 2.04
CA VAL A 368 -14.29 -23.48 1.44
C VAL A 368 -13.34 -22.65 0.62
N LEU A 369 -13.73 -22.33 -0.62
CA LEU A 369 -12.97 -21.48 -1.52
C LEU A 369 -13.57 -20.07 -1.52
N LEU A 370 -12.71 -19.07 -1.28
CA LEU A 370 -12.96 -17.67 -1.59
C LEU A 370 -12.42 -17.39 -2.99
N ASP A 371 -13.33 -17.26 -3.95
CA ASP A 371 -13.01 -16.98 -5.35
C ASP A 371 -12.54 -15.53 -5.52
N ARG A 372 -13.31 -14.58 -4.97
CA ARG A 372 -12.96 -13.17 -4.95
C ARG A 372 -13.61 -12.46 -3.78
N LEU A 373 -12.97 -11.38 -3.34
CA LEU A 373 -13.52 -10.39 -2.41
C LEU A 373 -13.21 -8.99 -2.95
N ALA A 374 -14.24 -8.17 -3.09
CA ALA A 374 -14.15 -6.82 -3.62
C ALA A 374 -15.05 -5.88 -2.81
N TRP A 375 -14.82 -4.59 -2.95
CA TRP A 375 -15.74 -3.57 -2.48
C TRP A 375 -15.70 -2.34 -3.36
N SER A 376 -16.73 -1.52 -3.25
CA SER A 376 -16.90 -0.32 -4.06
C SER A 376 -17.63 0.79 -3.29
N GLY A 377 -17.59 1.99 -3.87
CA GLY A 377 -18.22 3.19 -3.32
C GLY A 377 -17.30 3.96 -2.35
N ALA A 378 -17.68 5.22 -2.08
CA ALA A 378 -17.02 6.03 -1.05
C ALA A 378 -17.53 5.66 0.36
N ALA A 379 -16.87 6.13 1.41
CA ALA A 379 -17.40 5.95 2.77
C ALA A 379 -18.76 6.65 2.98
N GLU A 380 -19.55 6.10 3.89
CA GLU A 380 -20.69 6.76 4.53
C GLU A 380 -20.46 6.71 6.05
N ALA A 381 -19.75 7.71 6.56
CA ALA A 381 -19.24 7.69 7.92
C ALA A 381 -19.09 9.11 8.48
N THR A 382 -19.14 9.22 9.81
CA THR A 382 -18.71 10.41 10.53
C THR A 382 -17.48 10.06 11.36
N PHE A 383 -16.36 10.68 11.02
CA PHE A 383 -15.10 10.55 11.73
C PHE A 383 -15.07 11.58 12.87
N ALA A 384 -15.27 11.10 14.08
CA ALA A 384 -15.19 11.87 15.32
C ALA A 384 -14.40 11.05 16.35
N ARG A 385 -14.01 11.66 17.48
CA ARG A 385 -13.41 10.91 18.58
C ARG A 385 -14.43 9.89 19.11
N PRO A 386 -14.13 8.58 19.09
CA PRO A 386 -15.01 7.55 19.63
C PRO A 386 -15.22 7.76 21.14
N ALA A 387 -16.43 7.45 21.62
CA ALA A 387 -16.77 7.56 23.04
C ALA A 387 -15.99 6.54 23.90
N GLY A 388 -15.67 5.38 23.31
CA GLY A 388 -14.93 4.27 23.91
C GLY A 388 -13.44 4.51 24.15
N GLY A 389 -12.92 5.70 23.85
CA GLY A 389 -11.50 6.01 24.00
C GLY A 389 -10.65 5.49 22.84
N GLY A 390 -9.43 5.05 23.15
CA GLY A 390 -8.45 4.60 22.14
C GLY A 390 -7.79 5.72 21.32
N ALA A 391 -6.81 5.32 20.52
CA ALA A 391 -6.00 6.16 19.66
C ALA A 391 -5.96 5.69 18.20
N MET A 392 -6.47 4.49 17.87
CA MET A 392 -6.40 3.95 16.50
C MET A 392 -7.26 4.76 15.52
N TRP A 393 -8.40 5.31 15.95
CA TRP A 393 -9.19 6.26 15.14
C TRP A 393 -8.37 7.45 14.67
N ARG A 394 -7.43 7.91 15.50
CA ARG A 394 -6.54 9.03 15.17
C ARG A 394 -5.44 8.59 14.22
N ARG A 395 -4.91 7.38 14.40
CA ARG A 395 -3.88 6.80 13.51
C ARG A 395 -4.38 6.46 12.11
N ALA A 396 -5.69 6.37 11.93
CA ALA A 396 -6.31 6.19 10.62
C ALA A 396 -6.17 7.44 9.72
N TRP A 397 -5.83 8.58 10.31
CA TRP A 397 -5.48 9.80 9.61
C TRP A 397 -3.96 9.86 9.40
N VAL A 398 -3.55 10.08 8.15
CA VAL A 398 -2.18 10.45 7.82
C VAL A 398 -1.93 11.87 8.33
N ASP A 399 -1.01 11.98 9.29
CA ASP A 399 -0.66 13.25 9.92
C ASP A 399 0.42 13.98 9.10
N GLY A 400 0.02 15.05 8.42
CA GLY A 400 0.92 15.91 7.64
C GLY A 400 1.22 17.26 8.27
N VAL A 401 0.71 17.54 9.47
CA VAL A 401 0.86 18.84 10.13
C VAL A 401 1.98 18.83 11.17
N ASP A 402 2.51 20.00 11.52
CA ASP A 402 3.57 20.10 12.53
C ASP A 402 3.11 19.65 13.93
N LEU A 403 1.87 19.95 14.30
CA LEU A 403 1.31 19.59 15.60
C LEU A 403 -0.18 19.26 15.50
N TRP A 404 -0.51 18.01 15.81
CA TRP A 404 -1.87 17.62 16.16
C TRP A 404 -2.00 17.47 17.68
N GLN A 405 -2.75 18.39 18.30
CA GLN A 405 -2.81 18.53 19.75
C GLN A 405 -3.68 17.45 20.41
N ALA A 406 -3.05 16.54 21.17
CA ALA A 406 -3.74 15.49 21.93
C ALA A 406 -4.32 15.97 23.29
N ARG A 407 -3.80 17.07 23.84
CA ARG A 407 -4.09 17.52 25.22
C ARG A 407 -5.46 18.20 25.37
N TRP A 408 -6.09 18.56 24.26
CA TRP A 408 -7.30 19.36 24.25
C TRP A 408 -8.54 18.49 23.97
N PRO A 409 -9.74 18.91 24.43
CA PRO A 409 -10.94 18.09 24.32
C PRO A 409 -11.40 17.91 22.87
N GLN A 410 -11.12 18.87 21.98
CA GLN A 410 -11.57 18.84 20.59
C GLN A 410 -10.97 17.65 19.84
N THR A 411 -11.78 17.01 19.00
CA THR A 411 -11.33 15.85 18.19
C THR A 411 -10.14 16.22 17.31
N TYR A 412 -10.27 17.29 16.54
CA TYR A 412 -9.23 17.80 15.64
C TYR A 412 -8.81 19.19 16.08
N ARG A 413 -7.57 19.30 16.55
CA ARG A 413 -6.89 20.58 16.72
C ARG A 413 -5.52 20.46 16.08
N ILE A 414 -5.44 20.90 14.84
CA ILE A 414 -4.26 20.81 14.00
C ILE A 414 -3.59 22.18 13.88
N VAL A 415 -2.27 22.19 13.81
CA VAL A 415 -1.45 23.40 13.69
C VAL A 415 -0.36 23.15 12.66
N GLN A 416 -0.21 24.10 11.74
CA GLN A 416 0.91 24.19 10.81
C GLN A 416 1.62 25.52 11.06
N ASN A 417 2.91 25.49 11.38
CA ASN A 417 3.65 26.71 11.72
C ASN A 417 3.93 27.55 10.47
N GLU A 418 4.34 26.90 9.38
CA GLU A 418 4.66 27.55 8.11
C GLU A 418 4.17 26.72 6.92
N GLY A 419 3.63 27.38 5.91
CA GLY A 419 3.12 26.78 4.70
C GLY A 419 1.75 26.11 4.92
N CYS A 420 1.34 25.32 3.93
CA CYS A 420 0.05 24.63 3.92
C CYS A 420 0.25 23.13 4.10
N ALA A 421 -0.47 22.56 5.05
CA ALA A 421 -0.47 21.13 5.34
C ALA A 421 -1.89 20.62 5.60
N LEU A 422 -2.03 19.29 5.66
CA LEU A 422 -3.31 18.66 5.96
C LEU A 422 -3.13 17.34 6.70
N ILE A 423 -4.15 16.98 7.46
CA ILE A 423 -4.38 15.59 7.86
C ILE A 423 -5.41 14.98 6.90
N SER A 424 -5.27 13.70 6.57
CA SER A 424 -6.19 13.03 5.63
C SER A 424 -6.47 11.58 5.95
N GLN A 425 -7.64 11.11 5.53
CA GLN A 425 -8.04 9.70 5.60
C GLN A 425 -8.90 9.32 4.39
N GLY A 426 -8.80 8.07 3.94
CA GLY A 426 -9.59 7.52 2.83
C GLY A 426 -8.72 6.78 1.81
N THR A 427 -9.29 6.44 0.66
CA THR A 427 -8.57 5.77 -0.43
C THR A 427 -8.81 6.47 -1.77
N ALA A 428 -7.98 6.15 -2.76
CA ALA A 428 -8.20 6.55 -4.16
C ALA A 428 -9.54 6.04 -4.75
N ASP A 429 -10.18 5.04 -4.15
CA ASP A 429 -11.44 4.46 -4.62
C ASP A 429 -12.65 5.37 -4.36
N TRP A 430 -12.49 6.41 -3.54
CA TRP A 430 -13.53 7.39 -3.29
C TRP A 430 -13.59 8.40 -4.44
N VAL A 431 -14.56 8.21 -5.32
CA VAL A 431 -14.72 9.01 -6.54
C VAL A 431 -15.73 10.14 -6.33
N ASP A 432 -16.99 9.81 -6.05
CA ASP A 432 -18.09 10.77 -5.97
C ASP A 432 -18.72 10.78 -4.57
N TYR A 433 -18.54 11.89 -3.87
CA TYR A 433 -18.96 12.03 -2.48
C TYR A 433 -19.05 13.49 -2.03
N ARG A 434 -19.70 13.70 -0.89
CA ARG A 434 -19.72 14.97 -0.18
C ARG A 434 -19.02 14.83 1.16
N ALA A 435 -18.07 15.72 1.41
CA ALA A 435 -17.45 15.90 2.71
C ALA A 435 -18.03 17.12 3.44
N GLU A 436 -18.21 17.00 4.75
CA GLU A 436 -18.68 18.08 5.61
C GLU A 436 -17.88 18.14 6.91
N ALA A 437 -17.61 19.34 7.39
CA ALA A 437 -17.06 19.56 8.72
C ALA A 437 -17.48 20.93 9.25
N THR A 438 -17.65 21.04 10.56
CA THR A 438 -17.74 22.34 11.21
C THR A 438 -16.35 22.77 11.64
N VAL A 439 -15.82 23.83 11.02
CA VAL A 439 -14.46 24.30 11.28
C VAL A 439 -14.48 25.63 12.02
N SER A 440 -13.64 25.76 13.03
CA SER A 440 -13.32 27.04 13.67
C SER A 440 -11.86 27.37 13.39
N VAL A 441 -11.59 28.63 13.09
CA VAL A 441 -10.24 29.11 12.74
C VAL A 441 -9.81 30.10 13.81
N PRO A 442 -9.04 29.69 14.83
CA PRO A 442 -8.50 30.63 15.82
C PRO A 442 -7.52 31.63 15.20
N LEU A 443 -6.65 31.14 14.33
CA LEU A 443 -5.67 31.92 13.59
C LEU A 443 -5.17 31.05 12.44
N ALA A 444 -5.26 31.48 11.19
CA ALA A 444 -4.63 30.82 10.04
C ALA A 444 -4.59 31.81 8.87
N SER A 445 -3.64 31.65 7.96
CA SER A 445 -3.70 32.38 6.68
C SER A 445 -4.86 31.86 5.85
N GLU A 446 -5.00 30.52 5.79
CA GLU A 446 -6.14 29.83 5.20
C GLU A 446 -6.44 28.51 5.94
N ALA A 447 -7.70 28.10 6.01
CA ALA A 447 -8.07 26.81 6.59
C ALA A 447 -9.40 26.27 6.05
N GLY A 448 -9.60 24.95 6.06
CA GLY A 448 -10.86 24.37 5.61
C GLY A 448 -10.83 22.86 5.42
N ILE A 449 -11.61 22.37 4.46
CA ILE A 449 -11.76 20.94 4.16
C ILE A 449 -11.23 20.60 2.76
N ALA A 450 -10.78 19.36 2.59
CA ALA A 450 -10.32 18.83 1.31
C ALA A 450 -11.05 17.53 0.93
N VAL A 451 -11.18 17.32 -0.38
CA VAL A 451 -11.71 16.10 -1.01
C VAL A 451 -10.79 15.64 -2.13
N ARG A 452 -10.94 14.38 -2.54
CA ARG A 452 -10.06 13.66 -3.48
C ARG A 452 -8.58 13.82 -3.12
N VAL A 453 -8.28 13.68 -1.83
CA VAL A 453 -6.93 13.74 -1.29
C VAL A 453 -6.18 12.48 -1.72
N GLY A 454 -5.18 12.65 -2.57
CA GLY A 454 -4.24 11.62 -3.02
C GLY A 454 -2.83 11.83 -2.49
N GLY A 455 -2.70 12.57 -1.38
CA GLY A 455 -1.44 12.93 -0.74
C GLY A 455 -1.34 14.43 -0.43
N GLN A 456 -0.26 14.81 0.23
CA GLN A 456 -0.07 16.17 0.78
C GLN A 456 -0.14 17.30 -0.27
N ARG A 457 0.14 16.98 -1.54
CA ARG A 457 0.19 17.94 -2.66
C ARG A 457 -0.80 17.61 -3.79
N ARG A 458 -1.83 16.80 -3.52
CA ARG A 458 -2.84 16.39 -4.50
C ARG A 458 -4.24 16.33 -3.89
N TRP A 459 -5.05 17.36 -4.07
CA TRP A 459 -6.40 17.46 -3.47
C TRP A 459 -7.20 18.65 -4.04
N TYR A 460 -8.52 18.62 -3.89
CA TYR A 460 -9.38 19.81 -3.99
C TYR A 460 -9.72 20.33 -2.60
N GLY A 461 -9.88 21.64 -2.43
CA GLY A 461 -10.19 22.22 -1.12
C GLY A 461 -11.16 23.38 -1.17
N LEU A 462 -11.99 23.48 -0.13
CA LEU A 462 -12.83 24.64 0.19
C LEU A 462 -12.23 25.33 1.41
N LEU A 463 -11.63 26.51 1.19
CA LEU A 463 -10.80 27.19 2.16
C LEU A 463 -11.37 28.57 2.51
N LEU A 464 -11.27 28.94 3.79
CA LEU A 464 -11.53 30.25 4.35
C LEU A 464 -10.19 30.98 4.49
N GLY A 465 -10.05 32.16 3.89
CA GLY A 465 -8.85 32.99 3.96
C GLY A 465 -8.98 34.17 4.93
N ALA A 466 -7.91 34.49 5.65
CA ALA A 466 -7.82 35.67 6.51
C ALA A 466 -7.85 37.00 5.72
N ASP A 467 -7.64 36.94 4.40
CA ASP A 467 -7.79 38.06 3.47
C ASP A 467 -9.25 38.38 3.12
N GLY A 468 -10.22 37.72 3.76
CA GLY A 468 -11.65 37.98 3.57
C GLY A 468 -12.22 37.30 2.32
N THR A 469 -11.64 36.18 1.91
CA THR A 469 -12.13 35.38 0.78
C THR A 469 -12.42 33.94 1.17
N ALA A 470 -13.38 33.33 0.47
CA ALA A 470 -13.52 31.89 0.40
C ALA A 470 -13.03 31.43 -0.97
N ARG A 471 -12.32 30.30 -1.02
CA ARG A 471 -11.76 29.76 -2.26
C ARG A 471 -12.08 28.30 -2.44
N LEU A 472 -12.40 27.93 -3.68
CA LEU A 472 -12.31 26.56 -4.16
C LEU A 472 -10.99 26.41 -4.90
N VAL A 473 -10.14 25.48 -4.46
CA VAL A 473 -8.79 25.28 -5.01
C VAL A 473 -8.56 23.85 -5.46
N LYS A 474 -7.60 23.70 -6.37
CA LYS A 474 -6.99 22.43 -6.75
C LYS A 474 -5.50 22.50 -6.47
N THR A 475 -4.97 21.47 -5.82
CA THR A 475 -3.54 21.25 -5.66
C THR A 475 -3.17 19.98 -6.43
N SER A 476 -2.23 20.09 -7.37
CA SER A 476 -1.63 18.98 -8.13
C SER A 476 -0.32 19.49 -8.74
N ASP A 477 0.83 19.16 -8.13
CA ASP A 477 2.16 19.69 -8.50
C ASP A 477 2.27 21.23 -8.50
N GLY A 478 1.35 21.88 -7.80
CA GLY A 478 1.14 23.33 -7.77
C GLY A 478 -0.27 23.62 -7.29
N ARG A 479 -0.59 24.88 -6.96
CA ARG A 479 -1.91 25.28 -6.47
C ARG A 479 -2.59 26.22 -7.46
N ARG A 480 -3.86 25.94 -7.75
CA ARG A 480 -4.72 26.74 -8.64
C ARG A 480 -6.03 27.07 -7.93
N VAL A 481 -6.47 28.33 -8.03
CA VAL A 481 -7.80 28.75 -7.60
C VAL A 481 -8.79 28.46 -8.73
N LEU A 482 -9.81 27.64 -8.44
CA LEU A 482 -10.87 27.30 -9.38
C LEU A 482 -12.02 28.33 -9.32
N ALA A 483 -12.30 28.83 -8.12
CA ALA A 483 -13.24 29.92 -7.89
C ALA A 483 -12.93 30.61 -6.56
N GLU A 484 -13.31 31.88 -6.46
CA GLU A 484 -13.19 32.67 -5.24
C GLU A 484 -14.41 33.59 -5.06
N ALA A 485 -14.73 33.94 -3.82
CA ALA A 485 -15.78 34.87 -3.48
C ALA A 485 -15.42 35.66 -2.21
N PRO A 486 -15.87 36.93 -2.07
CA PRO A 486 -15.75 37.66 -0.82
C PRO A 486 -16.46 36.92 0.32
N PHE A 487 -15.75 36.69 1.40
CA PHE A 487 -16.25 36.01 2.59
C PHE A 487 -15.48 36.50 3.83
N PRO A 488 -16.05 37.41 4.65
CA PRO A 488 -15.36 37.95 5.80
C PRO A 488 -15.23 36.90 6.91
N LEU A 489 -14.03 36.33 7.06
CA LEU A 489 -13.71 35.42 8.15
C LEU A 489 -13.72 36.16 9.49
N THR A 490 -14.59 35.72 10.38
CA THR A 490 -14.50 35.99 11.83
C THR A 490 -13.76 34.83 12.49
N PHE A 491 -12.62 35.12 13.12
CA PHE A 491 -11.84 34.13 13.88
C PHE A 491 -12.65 33.55 15.05
N ASP A 492 -12.32 32.31 15.44
CA ASP A 492 -12.99 31.52 16.49
C ASP A 492 -14.49 31.22 16.27
N ARG A 493 -15.10 31.75 15.20
CA ARG A 493 -16.47 31.38 14.81
C ARG A 493 -16.47 30.00 14.15
N PRO A 494 -17.41 29.10 14.50
CA PRO A 494 -17.63 27.88 13.75
C PRO A 494 -18.34 28.14 12.41
N TYR A 495 -17.85 27.52 11.35
CA TYR A 495 -18.43 27.53 10.00
C TYR A 495 -18.74 26.11 9.55
N ALA A 496 -19.97 25.87 9.10
CA ALA A 496 -20.34 24.58 8.52
C ALA A 496 -19.90 24.53 7.04
N LEU A 497 -18.80 23.85 6.76
CA LEU A 497 -18.28 23.67 5.41
C LEU A 497 -18.82 22.39 4.79
N ALA A 498 -19.13 22.46 3.51
CA ALA A 498 -19.45 21.30 2.70
C ALA A 498 -18.84 21.40 1.31
N LEU A 499 -18.16 20.33 0.90
CA LEU A 499 -17.56 20.20 -0.42
C LEU A 499 -18.01 18.88 -1.05
N GLU A 500 -18.76 19.00 -2.12
CA GLU A 500 -19.24 17.88 -2.93
C GLU A 500 -18.43 17.80 -4.21
N VAL A 501 -18.10 16.57 -4.61
CA VAL A 501 -17.46 16.27 -5.90
C VAL A 501 -18.24 15.14 -6.58
N ALA A 502 -18.60 15.34 -7.84
CA ALA A 502 -19.27 14.34 -8.67
C ALA A 502 -18.75 14.47 -10.12
N GLY A 503 -18.07 13.43 -10.62
CA GLY A 503 -17.37 13.48 -11.90
C GLY A 503 -16.29 14.58 -11.89
N ASP A 504 -16.41 15.56 -12.79
CA ASP A 504 -15.54 16.74 -12.86
C ASP A 504 -16.08 17.95 -12.07
N ARG A 505 -17.26 17.84 -11.45
CA ARG A 505 -17.99 18.96 -10.89
C ARG A 505 -17.83 19.06 -9.39
N LEU A 506 -17.51 20.27 -8.92
CA LEU A 506 -17.33 20.61 -7.51
C LEU A 506 -18.37 21.63 -7.05
N ARG A 507 -18.96 21.38 -5.88
CA ARG A 507 -19.93 22.29 -5.25
C ARG A 507 -19.52 22.58 -3.82
N GLY A 508 -19.23 23.84 -3.53
CA GLY A 508 -18.82 24.32 -2.21
C GLY A 508 -19.95 25.13 -1.54
N ALA A 509 -20.22 24.84 -0.27
CA ALA A 509 -21.16 25.58 0.55
C ALA A 509 -20.59 25.92 1.92
N ILE A 510 -20.99 27.07 2.46
CA ILE A 510 -20.63 27.55 3.79
C ILE A 510 -21.93 27.94 4.51
N ASP A 511 -22.14 27.45 5.72
CA ASP A 511 -23.34 27.67 6.54
C ASP A 511 -24.64 27.36 5.77
N GLY A 512 -24.63 26.27 5.00
CA GLY A 512 -25.75 25.83 4.16
C GLY A 512 -25.96 26.65 2.88
N LYS A 513 -25.24 27.76 2.69
CA LYS A 513 -25.31 28.58 1.47
C LYS A 513 -24.26 28.10 0.46
N ARG A 514 -24.72 27.63 -0.70
CA ARG A 514 -23.83 27.30 -1.82
C ARG A 514 -23.15 28.57 -2.35
N LEU A 515 -21.82 28.56 -2.35
CA LEU A 515 -20.99 29.63 -2.90
C LEU A 515 -20.40 29.27 -4.26
N PHE A 516 -20.03 27.99 -4.45
CA PHE A 516 -19.34 27.55 -5.67
C PHE A 516 -20.07 26.39 -6.34
N ASN A 517 -20.01 26.39 -7.67
CA ASN A 517 -20.46 25.29 -8.53
C ASN A 517 -19.63 25.35 -9.82
N VAL A 518 -18.54 24.60 -9.87
CA VAL A 518 -17.49 24.72 -10.89
C VAL A 518 -17.19 23.34 -11.46
N ALA A 519 -16.84 23.24 -12.74
CA ALA A 519 -16.31 22.02 -13.33
C ALA A 519 -14.80 22.16 -13.55
N ASP A 520 -14.02 21.17 -13.13
CA ASP A 520 -12.59 21.09 -13.42
C ASP A 520 -12.36 20.33 -14.72
N ILE A 521 -12.27 21.08 -15.81
CA ILE A 521 -12.03 20.54 -17.16
C ILE A 521 -10.55 20.27 -17.47
N GLU A 522 -9.63 20.67 -16.58
CA GLU A 522 -8.18 20.52 -16.79
C GLU A 522 -7.63 19.43 -15.88
N SER A 523 -7.63 18.19 -16.38
CA SER A 523 -7.08 17.01 -15.71
C SER A 523 -7.69 16.77 -14.32
N PRO A 524 -9.01 16.52 -14.21
CA PRO A 524 -9.67 16.37 -12.92
C PRO A 524 -9.04 15.26 -12.08
N LEU A 525 -8.97 15.47 -10.76
CA LEU A 525 -8.47 14.43 -9.85
C LEU A 525 -9.44 13.25 -9.87
N PRO A 526 -9.00 12.01 -10.11
CA PRO A 526 -9.91 10.88 -10.36
C PRO A 526 -10.64 10.38 -9.12
N GLY A 527 -10.03 10.52 -7.93
CA GLY A 527 -10.55 10.04 -6.66
C GLY A 527 -9.57 10.35 -5.53
N GLY A 528 -9.95 10.02 -4.29
CA GLY A 528 -9.11 10.19 -3.10
C GLY A 528 -9.89 10.46 -1.83
N GLY A 529 -9.18 10.45 -0.70
CA GLY A 529 -9.74 10.61 0.63
C GLY A 529 -10.21 12.04 0.97
N VAL A 530 -10.62 12.22 2.21
CA VAL A 530 -11.02 13.50 2.81
C VAL A 530 -9.88 14.08 3.66
N GLY A 531 -9.84 15.39 3.85
CA GLY A 531 -8.84 16.03 4.71
C GLY A 531 -9.29 17.31 5.40
N LEU A 532 -8.55 17.70 6.44
CA LEU A 532 -8.61 19.02 7.07
C LEU A 532 -7.32 19.77 6.73
N VAL A 533 -7.46 20.98 6.18
CA VAL A 533 -6.35 21.78 5.66
C VAL A 533 -6.14 23.00 6.54
N VAL A 534 -4.89 23.32 6.83
CA VAL A 534 -4.51 24.53 7.55
C VAL A 534 -3.20 25.07 6.97
N ALA A 535 -3.13 26.40 6.84
CA ALA A 535 -1.93 27.12 6.47
C ALA A 535 -1.60 28.20 7.50
N ASP A 536 -0.33 28.25 7.90
CA ASP A 536 0.24 29.24 8.83
C ASP A 536 -0.65 29.52 10.05
N GLY A 537 -1.04 28.46 10.77
CA GLY A 537 -1.92 28.59 11.93
C GLY A 537 -2.59 27.31 12.38
N CYS A 538 -3.81 27.44 12.92
CA CYS A 538 -4.58 26.43 13.61
C CYS A 538 -6.00 26.32 13.06
N LEU A 539 -6.46 25.07 12.90
CA LEU A 539 -7.86 24.73 12.64
C LEU A 539 -8.38 23.81 13.75
N ILE A 540 -9.62 24.02 14.13
CA ILE A 540 -10.37 23.18 15.07
C ILE A 540 -11.60 22.60 14.37
N SER A 541 -11.84 21.29 14.54
CA SER A 541 -13.08 20.61 14.14
C SER A 541 -13.40 19.49 15.12
N GLU A 542 -14.69 19.17 15.28
CA GLU A 542 -15.12 18.03 16.10
C GLU A 542 -15.37 16.75 15.30
N ALA A 543 -15.70 16.88 14.02
CA ALA A 543 -16.02 15.76 13.17
C ALA A 543 -15.80 16.07 11.69
N VAL A 544 -15.57 15.03 10.89
CA VAL A 544 -15.60 15.08 9.44
C VAL A 544 -16.54 13.99 8.95
N SER A 545 -17.60 14.36 8.24
CA SER A 545 -18.57 13.43 7.68
C SER A 545 -18.35 13.27 6.18
N VAL A 546 -18.46 12.04 5.70
CA VAL A 546 -18.41 11.69 4.27
C VAL A 546 -19.67 10.91 3.93
N ARG A 547 -20.26 11.20 2.77
CA ARG A 547 -21.33 10.38 2.20
C ARG A 547 -21.22 10.27 0.69
N GLN A 548 -21.65 9.13 0.17
CA GLN A 548 -21.75 8.91 -1.27
C GLN A 548 -22.73 9.91 -1.91
N VAL A 549 -22.43 10.29 -3.15
CA VAL A 549 -23.31 11.09 -4.01
C VAL A 549 -23.71 10.19 -5.17
N ALA A 550 -25.00 10.27 -5.53
CA ALA A 550 -25.58 9.46 -6.61
C ALA A 550 -25.21 9.96 -8.01
#